data_AF-A0A2E9DZF6-F1
#
_entry.id   AF-A0A2E9DZF6-F1
#
_cell.length_a   1.000
_cell.length_b   1.000
_cell.length_c   1.000
_cell.angle_alpha   90.00
_cell.angle_beta   90.00
_cell.angle_gamma   90.00
#
_symmetry.space_group_name_H-M   'P 1'
#
loop_
_entity.id
_entity.type
_entity.pdbx_description
1 polymer ?
#
loop_
_entity_poly.entity_id
_entity_poly.type
_entity_poly.pdbx_seq_one_letter_code
_entity_poly.pdbx_strand_id
1 'polypeptide(L)' 'MELPFVNIGILSSDGLFQIGGLEPDIATCWVPEATWSDFEEQVIELLQAGYPGCVGCGGPGAEGEWNEVLRRKKMSEI' A
#
# COMPACT_ATOMS: atom_id res chain seq x y z
N MET A 1 -4.89 9.85 20.06
CA MET A 1 -4.62 9.14 18.80
C MET A 1 -3.33 8.37 19.02
N GLU A 2 -3.42 7.05 19.07
CA GLU A 2 -2.22 6.20 19.20
C GLU A 2 -1.66 5.97 17.80
N LEU A 3 -0.35 6.13 17.65
CA LEU A 3 0.32 5.82 16.39
C LEU A 3 0.40 4.30 16.25
N PRO A 4 0.26 3.78 15.02
CA PRO A 4 0.39 2.36 14.79
C PRO A 4 1.81 1.87 15.11
N PHE A 5 1.91 0.63 15.56
CA PHE A 5 3.21 -0.04 15.70
C PHE A 5 3.72 -0.45 14.32
N VAL A 6 4.97 -0.13 14.04
CA VAL A 6 5.67 -0.54 12.81
C VAL A 6 6.58 -1.70 13.16
N ASN A 7 6.40 -2.81 12.46
CA ASN A 7 7.25 -3.98 12.65
C ASN A 7 8.61 -3.72 11.98
N ILE A 8 9.69 -3.67 12.76
CA ILE A 8 11.03 -3.44 12.21
C ILE A 8 11.53 -4.74 11.56
N GLY A 9 11.87 -4.67 10.26
CA GLY A 9 12.42 -5.79 9.47
C GLY A 9 11.44 -6.37 8.44
N ILE A 10 10.13 -6.35 8.71
CA ILE A 10 9.06 -6.56 7.73
C ILE A 10 8.30 -5.25 7.67
N LEU A 11 8.41 -4.51 6.57
CA LEU A 11 7.71 -3.24 6.46
C LEU A 11 6.20 -3.48 6.46
N SER A 12 5.62 -3.31 7.63
CA SER A 12 4.23 -3.57 7.90
C SER A 12 3.79 -2.81 9.13
N SER A 13 2.48 -2.61 9.19
CA SER A 13 1.81 -2.11 10.36
C SER A 13 0.50 -2.87 10.53
N ASP A 14 0.27 -3.34 11.75
CA ASP A 14 -0.84 -4.22 12.07
C ASP A 14 -2.18 -3.57 11.72
N GLY A 15 -2.95 -4.24 10.87
CA GLY A 15 -4.25 -3.78 10.39
C GLY A 15 -4.22 -2.62 9.41
N LEU A 16 -3.04 -2.19 8.95
CA LEU A 16 -2.91 -1.14 7.94
C LEU A 16 -2.33 -1.69 6.64
N PHE A 17 -1.08 -2.17 6.66
CA PHE A 17 -0.41 -2.61 5.44
C PHE A 17 0.72 -3.61 5.71
N GLN A 18 1.08 -4.37 4.67
CA GLN A 18 2.28 -5.20 4.64
C GLN A 18 2.90 -5.20 3.23
N ILE A 19 4.21 -4.99 3.17
CA ILE A 19 5.01 -5.11 1.95
C ILE A 19 5.82 -6.41 1.99
N GLY A 20 5.70 -7.22 0.95
CA GLY A 20 6.31 -8.54 0.84
C GLY A 20 5.68 -9.57 1.79
N GLY A 21 6.44 -10.64 2.04
CA GLY A 21 6.11 -11.66 3.04
C GLY A 21 4.96 -12.59 2.64
N LEU A 22 4.46 -13.34 3.64
CA LEU A 22 3.31 -14.22 3.48
C LEU A 22 2.01 -13.42 3.47
N GLU A 23 0.97 -13.96 2.85
CA GLU A 23 -0.35 -13.33 2.80
C GLU A 23 -0.87 -13.00 4.22
N PRO A 24 -1.14 -11.72 4.54
CA PRO A 24 -1.69 -11.31 5.82
C PRO A 24 -3.22 -11.40 5.83
N ASP A 25 -3.83 -11.04 6.97
CA ASP A 25 -5.29 -10.91 7.08
C ASP A 25 -5.87 -9.96 6.02
N ILE A 26 -7.13 -10.17 5.66
CA ILE A 26 -7.82 -9.40 4.62
C ILE A 26 -8.06 -7.93 4.99
N ALA A 27 -8.01 -7.59 6.27
CA ALA A 27 -8.06 -6.20 6.74
C ALA A 27 -6.79 -5.41 6.42
N THR A 28 -5.68 -6.08 6.08
CA THR A 28 -4.38 -5.47 5.81
C THR A 28 -4.19 -5.29 4.29
N CYS A 29 -3.83 -4.08 3.86
CA CYS A 29 -3.41 -3.82 2.48
C CYS A 29 -2.10 -4.56 2.18
N TRP A 30 -2.14 -5.54 1.29
CA TRP A 30 -0.97 -6.39 1.01
C TRP A 30 -0.35 -6.11 -0.35
N VAL A 31 0.98 -5.91 -0.35
CA VAL A 31 1.78 -5.73 -1.56
C VAL A 31 2.83 -6.86 -1.62
N PRO A 32 2.51 -8.04 -2.20
CA PRO A 32 3.35 -9.25 -2.07
C PRO A 32 4.68 -9.19 -2.79
N GLU A 33 4.73 -8.53 -3.95
CA GLU A 33 5.89 -8.51 -4.85
C GLU A 33 6.57 -7.15 -4.83
N ALA A 34 6.80 -6.62 -3.63
CA ALA A 34 7.50 -5.35 -3.46
C ALA A 34 8.49 -5.44 -2.30
N THR A 35 9.53 -4.62 -2.40
CA THR A 35 10.59 -4.44 -1.42
C THR A 35 10.47 -3.05 -0.78
N TRP A 36 11.30 -2.81 0.24
CA TRP A 36 11.48 -1.47 0.79
C TRP A 36 11.93 -0.47 -0.28
N SER A 37 12.83 -0.88 -1.18
CA SER A 37 13.35 -0.01 -2.23
C SER A 37 12.28 0.40 -3.23
N ASP A 38 11.38 -0.52 -3.61
CA ASP A 38 10.26 -0.19 -4.51
C ASP A 38 9.29 0.81 -3.86
N PHE A 39 9.05 0.67 -2.55
CA PHE A 39 8.24 1.62 -1.79
C PHE A 39 8.90 2.99 -1.69
N GLU A 40 10.20 3.02 -1.35
CA GLU A 40 10.98 4.25 -1.26
C GLU A 40 11.02 5.00 -2.60
N GLU A 41 11.26 4.29 -3.70
CA GLU A 41 11.22 4.84 -5.05
C GLU A 41 9.87 5.49 -5.34
N GLN A 42 8.76 4.79 -5.06
CA GLN A 42 7.42 5.34 -5.26
C GLN A 42 7.12 6.57 -4.40
N VAL A 43 7.55 6.57 -3.13
CA VAL A 43 7.40 7.74 -2.27
C VAL A 43 8.19 8.93 -2.83
N ILE A 44 9.43 8.70 -3.30
CA ILE A 44 10.26 9.74 -3.90
C ILE A 44 9.61 10.28 -5.18
N GLU A 45 9.12 9.41 -6.06
CA GLU A 45 8.44 9.81 -7.31
C GLU A 45 7.20 10.67 -7.01
N LEU A 46 6.38 10.27 -6.05
CA LEU A 46 5.20 11.04 -5.62
C LEU A 46 5.60 12.41 -5.05
N LEU A 47 6.63 12.46 -4.21
CA LEU A 47 7.13 13.73 -3.65
C LEU A 47 7.68 14.65 -4.75
N GLN A 48 8.44 14.11 -5.71
CA GLN A 48 8.96 14.86 -6.86
C GLN A 48 7.84 15.36 -7.77
N ALA A 49 6.75 14.61 -7.91
CA ALA A 49 5.54 15.02 -8.61
C ALA A 49 4.71 16.07 -7.84
N GLY A 50 5.10 16.40 -6.60
CA GLY A 50 4.44 17.41 -5.76
C GLY A 50 3.27 16.88 -4.92
N TYR A 51 3.27 15.59 -4.56
CA TYR A 51 2.22 15.00 -3.72
C TYR A 51 2.30 15.51 -2.25
N PRO A 52 1.18 15.79 -1.54
CA PRO A 52 -0.22 15.48 -1.86
C PRO A 52 -0.72 16.32 -3.01
N GLY A 53 -1.01 15.68 -4.15
CA GLY A 53 -1.48 16.40 -5.31
C GLY A 53 -2.89 16.96 -5.04
N CYS A 54 -3.42 17.72 -5.98
CA CYS A 54 -4.76 18.29 -5.87
C CYS A 54 -5.80 17.19 -5.60
N VAL A 55 -6.88 17.50 -4.88
CA VAL A 55 -8.06 16.63 -4.81
C VAL A 55 -8.47 16.25 -6.24
N GLY A 56 -8.53 14.94 -6.53
CA GLY A 56 -8.87 14.40 -7.86
C GLY A 56 -7.68 14.12 -8.79
N CYS A 57 -6.43 14.37 -8.38
CA CYS A 57 -5.26 14.09 -9.23
C CYS A 57 -4.81 12.62 -9.21
N GLY A 58 -5.30 11.81 -8.27
CA GLY A 58 -4.93 10.40 -8.15
C GLY A 58 -5.60 9.49 -9.19
N GLY A 59 -6.46 10.04 -10.04
CA GLY A 59 -7.23 9.30 -11.03
C GLY A 59 -8.33 8.40 -10.42
N PRO A 60 -9.10 7.69 -11.26
CA PRO A 60 -10.26 6.91 -10.81
C PRO A 60 -9.95 5.83 -9.77
N GLY A 61 -8.69 5.37 -9.73
CA GLY A 61 -8.23 4.38 -8.75
C GLY A 61 -8.00 4.93 -7.35
N ALA A 62 -7.92 6.25 -7.18
CA ALA A 62 -7.68 6.91 -5.89
C ALA A 62 -8.96 7.48 -5.24
N GLU A 63 -10.11 7.37 -5.92
CA GLU A 63 -11.36 8.03 -5.52
C GLU A 63 -12.35 7.08 -4.80
N GLY A 64 -12.06 5.79 -4.74
CA GLY A 64 -12.90 4.78 -4.10
C GLY A 64 -12.33 4.20 -2.80
N GLU A 65 -13.18 3.58 -1.99
CA GLU A 65 -12.73 2.79 -0.84
C GLU A 65 -11.85 1.62 -1.30
N TRP A 66 -10.79 1.36 -0.54
CA TRP A 66 -9.90 0.25 -0.82
C TRP A 66 -10.64 -1.09 -0.65
N ASN A 67 -10.57 -1.95 -1.68
CA ASN A 67 -11.17 -3.29 -1.64
C ASN A 67 -10.08 -4.36 -1.82
N GLU A 68 -9.54 -4.81 -0.69
CA GLU A 68 -8.45 -5.79 -0.64
C GLU A 68 -8.85 -7.12 -1.32
N VAL A 69 -10.09 -7.59 -1.11
CA VAL A 69 -10.59 -8.83 -1.71
C VAL A 69 -10.54 -8.77 -3.23
N LEU A 70 -11.05 -7.67 -3.82
CA LEU A 70 -11.01 -7.47 -5.26
C LEU A 70 -9.57 -7.30 -5.78
N ARG A 71 -8.70 -6.63 -5.01
CA ARG A 71 -7.30 -6.44 -5.39
C ARG A 71 -6.56 -7.78 -5.46
N ARG A 72 -6.67 -8.62 -4.41
CA ARG A 72 -6.04 -9.95 -4.35
C ARG A 72 -6.57 -10.88 -5.42
N LYS A 73 -7.89 -10.88 -5.70
CA LYS A 73 -8.47 -11.64 -6.82
C LYS A 73 -7.84 -11.30 -8.16
N LYS A 74 -7.71 -10.01 -8.48
CA LYS A 74 -7.06 -9.55 -9.72
C LYS A 74 -5.60 -9.97 -9.84
N MET A 75 -4.90 -10.17 -8.72
CA MET A 75 -3.51 -10.63 -8.71
C MET A 75 -3.40 -12.12 -9.01
N SER A 76 -4.38 -12.93 -8.57
CA SER A 76 -4.43 -14.38 -8.84
C SER A 76 -4.97 -14.75 -10.23
N GLU A 77 -5.50 -13.78 -10.98
CA GLU A 77 -6.05 -13.96 -12.32
C GLU A 77 -5.01 -13.75 -13.45
N ILE A 78 -3.73 -13.65 -13.10
CA ILE A 78 -2.58 -13.51 -14.02
C ILE A 78 -1.83 -14.84 -14.11
#